data_AF-A0A1I3AHN0-F1
#
_entry.id   AF-A0A1I3AHN0-F1
#
_cell.length_a   1.000
_cell.length_b   1.000
_cell.length_c   1.000
_cell.angle_alpha   90.00
_cell.angle_beta   90.00
_cell.angle_gamma   90.00
#
_symmetry.space_group_name_H-M   'P 1'
#
loop_
_entity.id
_entity.type
_entity.pdbx_description
1 polymer ?
#
loop_
_entity_poly.entity_id
_entity_poly.type
_entity_poly.pdbx_seq_one_letter_code
_entity_poly.pdbx_strand_id
1 'polypeptide(L)'
;MSSTRNSPGAEGRAGRTKKAAGTRNRTERRTERTERPENPTENTAGTRPADLVLEGGGVKGIGLVGAVATFAKSGYDFRRIAGTSAGALVGAVVAGLQVAGEPLDRLEEIARTLDYRKFRDRGRVGGVVGGVADRVGLGVLVDGMSLAVESGLFEGKYLHDWIAGVLKDLGVTTFGDLRLPPDPGSDLPAGHRYRLVVVASDVSRQRAARLPWDYPEYGLDPDDQPVADAVRASASIPYFFEPWTLRAGRANAARAALAGRGAGAGDATLVDGGLLWNFPITIFDRTDGKPPRWPTFGVRLSTRPGPVARSHPVRGPVELTAALVETLLLAHDVELAQQPCNLVRTTFVDSSAVSAVDFDVTSEQQDALLAEGSQAAREFLRTWDFDQYVTKCRGGPQ
;
A
#
# COMPACT_ATOMS: atom_id res chain seq x y z
N MET A 1 -62.41 51.94 -21.68
CA MET A 1 -63.02 52.09 -23.01
C MET A 1 -63.12 50.70 -23.63
N SER A 2 -64.34 50.36 -24.08
CA SER A 2 -64.77 49.36 -25.08
C SER A 2 -63.84 48.18 -25.47
N SER A 3 -64.25 46.93 -25.25
CA SER A 3 -65.26 46.15 -26.05
C SER A 3 -64.62 45.59 -27.33
N THR A 4 -64.64 44.28 -27.59
CA THR A 4 -65.85 43.55 -28.05
C THR A 4 -66.01 42.11 -27.53
N ARG A 5 -67.26 41.64 -27.56
CA ARG A 5 -67.73 40.28 -27.18
C ARG A 5 -67.93 39.39 -28.43
N ASN A 6 -67.97 38.06 -28.25
CA ASN A 6 -69.23 37.30 -28.47
C ASN A 6 -69.14 35.80 -28.08
N SER A 7 -70.25 35.30 -27.54
CA SER A 7 -70.68 33.88 -27.49
C SER A 7 -71.96 33.75 -28.36
N PRO A 8 -72.50 32.55 -28.70
CA PRO A 8 -73.33 31.69 -27.80
C PRO A 8 -73.13 30.16 -28.09
N GLY A 9 -73.85 29.15 -27.53
CA GLY A 9 -74.98 29.00 -26.57
C GLY A 9 -75.01 27.55 -26.01
N ALA A 10 -75.73 27.21 -24.91
CA ALA A 10 -77.09 26.59 -24.86
C ALA A 10 -77.26 25.29 -25.70
N GLU A 11 -77.76 24.12 -25.25
CA GLU A 11 -78.44 23.59 -24.02
C GLU A 11 -78.08 22.08 -23.82
N GLY A 12 -78.48 21.29 -22.80
CA GLY A 12 -79.29 21.50 -21.57
C GLY A 12 -79.98 20.21 -21.04
N ARG A 13 -80.67 20.30 -19.89
CA ARG A 13 -81.63 19.34 -19.25
C ARG A 13 -81.14 18.00 -18.63
N ALA A 14 -81.95 17.46 -17.71
CA ALA A 14 -81.66 16.35 -16.78
C ALA A 14 -82.35 15.00 -17.11
N GLY A 15 -81.84 13.87 -16.59
CA GLY A 15 -82.46 12.54 -16.82
C GLY A 15 -81.97 11.33 -15.98
N ARG A 16 -82.68 11.06 -14.88
CA ARG A 16 -83.13 9.73 -14.36
C ARG A 16 -82.30 8.42 -14.56
N THR A 17 -81.85 7.87 -13.42
CA THR A 17 -82.14 6.51 -12.86
C THR A 17 -81.90 5.17 -13.62
N LYS A 18 -81.19 4.28 -12.89
CA LYS A 18 -81.45 2.83 -12.61
C LYS A 18 -80.98 1.69 -13.57
N LYS A 19 -80.27 0.73 -12.94
CA LYS A 19 -80.20 -0.75 -13.16
C LYS A 19 -79.59 -1.25 -14.49
N ALA A 20 -78.42 -1.92 -14.46
CA ALA A 20 -78.20 -3.38 -14.21
C ALA A 20 -78.07 -4.15 -15.57
N ALA A 21 -77.37 -5.28 -15.74
CA ALA A 21 -76.65 -6.21 -14.83
C ALA A 21 -75.47 -6.90 -15.59
N GLY A 22 -74.69 -7.78 -14.94
CA GLY A 22 -73.67 -8.63 -15.60
C GLY A 22 -72.31 -8.72 -14.88
N THR A 23 -72.26 -9.02 -13.59
CA THR A 23 -72.09 -10.40 -13.06
C THR A 23 -70.78 -11.09 -13.46
N ARG A 24 -69.81 -11.16 -12.53
CA ARG A 24 -69.23 -12.42 -11.99
C ARG A 24 -68.11 -12.15 -10.97
N ASN A 25 -68.27 -12.73 -9.78
CA ASN A 25 -67.23 -13.27 -8.86
C ASN A 25 -66.07 -12.37 -8.38
N ARG A 26 -65.48 -12.56 -7.20
CA ARG A 26 -65.83 -13.28 -5.95
C ARG A 26 -64.72 -12.87 -4.94
N THR A 27 -65.09 -12.32 -3.78
CA THR A 27 -64.65 -12.74 -2.42
C THR A 27 -63.15 -13.13 -2.28
N GLU A 28 -62.27 -12.54 -1.46
CA GLU A 28 -62.45 -11.84 -0.17
C GLU A 28 -61.13 -11.21 0.36
N ARG A 29 -61.23 -10.45 1.48
CA ARG A 29 -60.23 -10.22 2.55
C ARG A 29 -58.74 -10.15 2.18
N ARG A 30 -58.24 -8.91 2.16
CA ARG A 30 -56.83 -8.55 2.39
C ARG A 30 -56.42 -8.89 3.84
N THR A 31 -55.82 -10.05 4.05
CA THR A 31 -55.00 -10.34 5.24
C THR A 31 -53.60 -9.77 5.04
N GLU A 32 -53.10 -9.01 6.01
CA GLU A 32 -51.70 -8.57 6.05
C GLU A 32 -50.79 -9.80 6.12
N ARG A 33 -49.83 -9.89 5.20
CA ARG A 33 -48.81 -10.95 5.18
C ARG A 33 -47.47 -10.30 5.45
N THR A 34 -46.86 -10.67 6.55
CA THR A 34 -45.52 -10.21 6.96
C THR A 34 -44.51 -10.53 5.86
N GLU A 35 -43.95 -9.50 5.24
CA GLU A 35 -42.83 -9.66 4.31
C GLU A 35 -41.60 -10.11 5.12
N ARG A 36 -41.13 -11.33 4.84
CA ARG A 36 -39.81 -11.75 5.29
C ARG A 36 -38.77 -11.00 4.45
N PRO A 37 -37.64 -10.57 5.02
CA PRO A 37 -36.54 -10.07 4.21
C PRO A 37 -36.07 -11.18 3.27
N GLU A 38 -35.90 -10.83 1.99
CA GLU A 38 -35.37 -11.74 0.99
C GLU A 38 -33.88 -11.99 1.28
N ASN A 39 -33.49 -13.26 1.40
CA ASN A 39 -32.08 -13.64 1.45
C ASN A 39 -31.49 -13.47 0.04
N PRO A 40 -30.44 -12.66 -0.16
CA PRO A 40 -29.66 -12.70 -1.39
C PRO A 40 -28.72 -13.92 -1.36
N THR A 41 -29.30 -15.11 -1.55
CA THR A 41 -28.53 -16.29 -1.97
C THR A 41 -28.41 -16.27 -3.50
N GLU A 42 -27.49 -15.46 -4.01
CA GLU A 42 -27.09 -15.51 -5.41
C GLU A 42 -25.58 -15.73 -5.53
N ASN A 43 -25.21 -16.75 -6.28
CA ASN A 43 -23.94 -17.46 -6.12
C ASN A 43 -22.86 -16.89 -7.05
N THR A 44 -22.32 -15.71 -6.71
CA THR A 44 -20.98 -15.34 -7.17
C THR A 44 -19.97 -16.14 -6.35
N ALA A 45 -18.97 -16.76 -6.99
CA ALA A 45 -17.89 -17.44 -6.29
C ALA A 45 -17.12 -16.41 -5.45
N GLY A 46 -17.42 -16.36 -4.15
CA GLY A 46 -17.09 -15.21 -3.31
C GLY A 46 -15.58 -14.99 -3.17
N THR A 47 -15.12 -13.78 -3.50
CA THR A 47 -13.75 -13.34 -3.22
C THR A 47 -13.51 -13.37 -1.71
N ARG A 48 -12.41 -14.01 -1.29
CA ARG A 48 -12.06 -14.12 0.13
C ARG A 48 -11.35 -12.83 0.56
N PRO A 49 -11.96 -11.99 1.42
CA PRO A 49 -11.29 -10.78 1.87
C PRO A 49 -10.05 -11.13 2.70
N ALA A 50 -9.00 -10.34 2.55
CA ALA A 50 -7.86 -10.30 3.45
C ALA A 50 -7.32 -8.86 3.52
N ASP A 51 -6.48 -8.55 4.51
CA ASP A 51 -5.51 -7.46 4.38
C ASP A 51 -4.15 -8.05 3.98
N LEU A 52 -3.27 -7.21 3.44
CA LEU A 52 -1.94 -7.58 2.99
C LEU A 52 -0.87 -6.72 3.66
N VAL A 53 0.23 -7.33 4.09
CA VAL A 53 1.41 -6.64 4.59
C VAL A 53 2.65 -7.16 3.86
N LEU A 54 3.44 -6.26 3.30
CA LEU A 54 4.59 -6.57 2.45
C LEU A 54 5.87 -5.96 3.04
N GLU A 55 6.87 -6.80 3.30
CA GLU A 55 8.17 -6.37 3.81
C GLU A 55 8.99 -5.59 2.76
N GLY A 56 9.84 -4.67 3.21
CA GLY A 56 10.92 -4.11 2.39
C GLY A 56 12.10 -5.08 2.20
N GLY A 57 12.65 -5.11 0.99
CA GLY A 57 13.81 -5.95 0.67
C GLY A 57 14.52 -5.59 -0.64
N GLY A 58 14.33 -4.36 -1.13
CA GLY A 58 14.88 -3.90 -2.42
C GLY A 58 14.53 -4.85 -3.57
N VAL A 59 15.55 -5.34 -4.28
CA VAL A 59 15.39 -6.22 -5.45
C VAL A 59 14.67 -7.54 -5.13
N LYS A 60 14.74 -8.01 -3.88
CA LYS A 60 14.02 -9.20 -3.40
C LYS A 60 12.50 -9.06 -3.49
N GLY A 61 11.97 -7.85 -3.68
CA GLY A 61 10.56 -7.55 -3.89
C GLY A 61 9.86 -8.39 -4.96
N ILE A 62 10.60 -8.96 -5.91
CA ILE A 62 10.09 -9.92 -6.91
C ILE A 62 9.45 -11.15 -6.24
N GLY A 63 9.97 -11.59 -5.09
CA GLY A 63 9.36 -12.66 -4.30
C GLY A 63 7.98 -12.27 -3.71
N LEU A 64 7.74 -10.99 -3.45
CA LEU A 64 6.42 -10.50 -3.03
C LEU A 64 5.42 -10.63 -4.17
N VAL A 65 5.82 -10.31 -5.40
CA VAL A 65 4.97 -10.41 -6.60
C VAL A 65 4.45 -11.84 -6.78
N GLY A 66 5.35 -12.85 -6.68
CA GLY A 66 4.97 -14.26 -6.80
C GLY A 66 3.99 -14.71 -5.71
N ALA A 67 4.24 -14.28 -4.46
CA ALA A 67 3.37 -14.61 -3.33
C ALA A 67 1.97 -13.98 -3.48
N VAL A 68 1.91 -12.68 -3.78
CA VAL A 68 0.66 -11.93 -3.94
C VAL A 68 -0.16 -12.44 -5.13
N ALA A 69 0.47 -12.66 -6.29
CA ALA A 69 -0.20 -13.24 -7.45
C ALA A 69 -0.76 -14.65 -7.14
N THR A 70 -0.07 -15.43 -6.30
CA THR A 70 -0.54 -16.76 -5.87
C THR A 70 -1.73 -16.68 -4.91
N PHE A 71 -1.74 -15.74 -3.96
CA PHE A 71 -2.90 -15.47 -3.11
C PHE A 71 -4.13 -15.05 -3.94
N ALA A 72 -3.93 -14.14 -4.91
CA ALA A 72 -5.00 -13.69 -5.78
C ALA A 72 -5.54 -14.80 -6.70
N LYS A 73 -4.66 -15.62 -7.30
CA LYS A 73 -5.05 -16.84 -8.05
C LYS A 73 -5.79 -17.86 -7.18
N SER A 74 -5.59 -17.81 -5.87
CA SER A 74 -6.34 -18.60 -4.89
C SER A 74 -7.67 -17.95 -4.46
N GLY A 75 -8.09 -16.84 -5.08
CA GLY A 75 -9.35 -16.17 -4.83
C GLY A 75 -9.36 -15.21 -3.64
N TYR A 76 -8.21 -14.72 -3.18
CA TYR A 76 -8.15 -13.65 -2.18
C TYR A 76 -8.21 -12.25 -2.81
N ASP A 77 -8.90 -11.32 -2.14
CA ASP A 77 -8.97 -9.91 -2.48
C ASP A 77 -8.53 -9.04 -1.29
N PHE A 78 -7.70 -8.03 -1.55
CA PHE A 78 -7.03 -7.26 -0.50
C PHE A 78 -7.81 -5.97 -0.15
N ARG A 79 -8.35 -5.90 1.06
CA ARG A 79 -9.14 -4.75 1.52
C ARG A 79 -8.26 -3.56 1.92
N ARG A 80 -7.16 -3.85 2.61
CA ARG A 80 -6.12 -2.90 3.02
C ARG A 80 -4.75 -3.52 2.77
N ILE A 81 -3.81 -2.72 2.32
CA ILE A 81 -2.45 -3.13 1.96
C ILE A 81 -1.50 -2.20 2.69
N ALA A 82 -0.51 -2.75 3.38
CA ALA A 82 0.61 -2.00 3.92
C ALA A 82 1.92 -2.50 3.34
N GLY A 83 2.84 -1.59 3.08
CA GLY A 83 4.12 -1.94 2.48
C GLY A 83 5.24 -1.01 2.88
N THR A 84 6.44 -1.57 2.94
CA THR A 84 7.69 -0.85 3.18
C THR A 84 8.61 -1.06 1.98
N SER A 85 9.25 0.01 1.46
CA SER A 85 10.22 -0.06 0.36
C SER A 85 9.68 -0.83 -0.86
N ALA A 86 10.33 -1.92 -1.28
CA ALA A 86 9.83 -2.82 -2.33
C ALA A 86 8.41 -3.36 -2.07
N GLY A 87 8.01 -3.56 -0.81
CA GLY A 87 6.65 -3.90 -0.43
C GLY A 87 5.66 -2.75 -0.62
N ALA A 88 6.09 -1.49 -0.44
CA ALA A 88 5.27 -0.33 -0.79
C ALA A 88 5.05 -0.23 -2.31
N LEU A 89 6.10 -0.51 -3.10
CA LEU A 89 6.04 -0.53 -4.56
C LEU A 89 5.03 -1.59 -5.07
N VAL A 90 5.18 -2.84 -4.63
CA VAL A 90 4.27 -3.94 -5.00
C VAL A 90 2.86 -3.66 -4.49
N GLY A 91 2.72 -3.20 -3.24
CA GLY A 91 1.43 -2.87 -2.65
C GLY A 91 0.68 -1.75 -3.38
N ALA A 92 1.39 -0.76 -3.91
CA ALA A 92 0.80 0.31 -4.72
C ALA A 92 0.26 -0.21 -6.05
N VAL A 93 1.01 -1.07 -6.76
CA VAL A 93 0.53 -1.68 -8.01
C VAL A 93 -0.71 -2.56 -7.76
N VAL A 94 -0.72 -3.36 -6.69
CA VAL A 94 -1.89 -4.15 -6.27
C VAL A 94 -3.09 -3.24 -5.99
N ALA A 95 -2.89 -2.13 -5.27
CA ALA A 95 -3.95 -1.17 -4.99
C ALA A 95 -4.50 -0.54 -6.27
N GLY A 96 -3.64 -0.19 -7.24
CA GLY A 96 -4.01 0.32 -8.55
C GLY A 96 -4.82 -0.67 -9.37
N LEU A 97 -4.36 -1.92 -9.48
CA LEU A 97 -5.08 -3.00 -10.19
C LEU A 97 -6.50 -3.20 -9.63
N GLN A 98 -6.65 -3.18 -8.30
CA GLN A 98 -7.96 -3.28 -7.66
C GLN A 98 -8.87 -2.05 -7.87
N VAL A 99 -8.31 -0.86 -8.08
CA VAL A 99 -9.08 0.35 -8.43
C VAL A 99 -9.50 0.32 -9.90
N ALA A 100 -8.61 -0.12 -10.80
CA ALA A 100 -8.91 -0.33 -12.22
C ALA A 100 -9.90 -1.49 -12.47
N GLY A 101 -10.13 -2.36 -11.48
CA GLY A 101 -10.94 -3.56 -11.63
C GLY A 101 -10.24 -4.67 -12.43
N GLU A 102 -8.91 -4.60 -12.53
CA GLU A 102 -8.08 -5.52 -13.30
C GLU A 102 -7.66 -6.74 -12.47
N PRO A 103 -7.42 -7.90 -13.12
CA PRO A 103 -7.02 -9.11 -12.41
C PRO A 103 -5.57 -8.97 -11.89
N LEU A 104 -5.36 -9.41 -10.65
CA LEU A 104 -4.07 -9.30 -9.95
C LEU A 104 -2.96 -10.23 -10.49
N ASP A 105 -3.25 -11.07 -11.49
CA ASP A 105 -2.21 -11.81 -12.22
C ASP A 105 -1.39 -10.91 -13.16
N ARG A 106 -1.93 -9.75 -13.57
CA ARG A 106 -1.17 -8.67 -14.23
C ARG A 106 -0.03 -8.09 -13.40
N LEU A 107 0.00 -8.33 -12.08
CA LEU A 107 1.07 -7.87 -11.20
C LEU A 107 2.45 -8.37 -11.69
N GLU A 108 2.52 -9.59 -12.22
CA GLU A 108 3.76 -10.15 -12.77
C GLU A 108 4.16 -9.46 -14.09
N GLU A 109 3.19 -9.23 -15.00
CA GLU A 109 3.41 -8.49 -16.25
C GLU A 109 3.99 -7.09 -15.98
N ILE A 110 3.36 -6.35 -15.07
CA ILE A 110 3.79 -5.01 -14.68
C ILE A 110 5.18 -5.05 -14.03
N ALA A 111 5.42 -5.97 -13.09
CA ALA A 111 6.72 -6.09 -12.42
C ALA A 111 7.87 -6.36 -13.40
N ARG A 112 7.63 -7.13 -14.47
CA ARG A 112 8.64 -7.41 -15.53
C ARG A 112 8.99 -6.19 -16.40
N THR A 113 8.22 -5.10 -16.33
CA THR A 113 8.57 -3.83 -17.01
C THR A 113 9.64 -3.01 -16.27
N LEU A 114 9.93 -3.36 -15.01
CA LEU A 114 10.84 -2.64 -14.12
C LEU A 114 12.29 -3.02 -14.40
N ASP A 115 13.05 -2.13 -15.05
CA ASP A 115 14.46 -2.34 -15.34
C ASP A 115 15.31 -1.93 -14.13
N TYR A 116 15.59 -2.88 -13.23
CA TYR A 116 16.39 -2.67 -12.02
C TYR A 116 17.74 -1.99 -12.29
N ARG A 117 18.38 -2.22 -13.43
CA ARG A 117 19.68 -1.61 -13.78
C ARG A 117 19.59 -0.08 -13.88
N LYS A 118 18.40 0.46 -14.20
CA LYS A 118 18.14 1.91 -14.25
C LYS A 118 17.93 2.55 -12.86
N PHE A 119 17.88 1.76 -11.79
CA PHE A 119 17.89 2.28 -10.41
C PHE A 119 19.27 2.89 -10.07
N ARG A 120 20.28 2.62 -10.89
CA ARG A 120 21.60 3.23 -10.82
C ARG A 120 21.64 4.56 -11.58
N ASP A 121 20.58 5.36 -11.48
CA ASP A 121 20.43 6.65 -12.15
C ASP A 121 21.31 7.72 -11.49
N ARG A 122 22.61 7.68 -11.82
CA ARG A 122 23.59 8.67 -11.37
C ARG A 122 23.14 10.05 -11.81
N GLY A 123 22.94 10.93 -10.84
CA GLY A 123 22.44 12.27 -11.09
C GLY A 123 23.35 13.08 -12.01
N ARG A 124 22.77 14.08 -12.68
CA ARG A 124 23.47 14.81 -13.76
C ARG A 124 24.69 15.59 -13.28
N VAL A 125 24.80 15.85 -11.98
CA VAL A 125 25.91 16.57 -11.34
C VAL A 125 27.12 15.66 -11.11
N GLY A 126 26.91 14.46 -10.52
CA GLY A 126 27.98 13.48 -10.28
C GLY A 126 28.74 13.07 -11.55
N GLY A 127 28.06 13.00 -12.71
CA GLY A 127 28.69 12.71 -14.01
C GLY A 127 29.64 13.81 -14.50
N VAL A 128 29.38 15.08 -14.17
CA VAL A 128 30.23 16.21 -14.57
C VAL A 128 31.40 16.38 -13.61
N VAL A 129 31.17 16.25 -12.29
CA VAL A 129 32.22 16.36 -11.28
C VAL A 129 33.21 15.20 -11.39
N GLY A 130 32.72 13.95 -11.53
CA GLY A 130 33.58 12.78 -11.74
C GLY A 130 34.41 12.87 -13.03
N GLY A 131 33.78 13.24 -14.16
CA GLY A 131 34.45 13.36 -15.46
C GLY A 131 35.52 14.48 -15.57
N VAL A 132 35.55 15.40 -14.60
CA VAL A 132 36.61 16.41 -14.43
C VAL A 132 37.64 15.96 -13.39
N ALA A 133 37.22 15.36 -12.27
CA ALA A 133 38.12 14.85 -11.22
C ALA A 133 39.06 13.74 -11.73
N ASP A 134 38.54 12.80 -12.53
CA ASP A 134 39.32 11.72 -13.16
C ASP A 134 40.39 12.24 -14.13
N ARG A 135 40.12 13.37 -14.81
CA ARG A 135 41.09 14.00 -15.73
C ARG A 135 42.25 14.70 -15.03
N VAL A 136 42.10 15.05 -13.75
CA VAL A 136 43.06 15.87 -12.99
C VAL A 136 43.76 15.05 -11.90
N GLY A 137 43.46 13.75 -11.77
CA GLY A 137 44.09 12.87 -10.78
C GLY A 137 43.68 13.15 -9.33
N LEU A 138 42.55 13.85 -9.13
CA LEU A 138 42.04 14.27 -7.82
C LEU A 138 40.95 13.36 -7.24
N GLY A 139 40.60 12.24 -7.92
CA GLY A 139 39.48 11.36 -7.54
C GLY A 139 39.42 11.01 -6.05
N VAL A 140 40.56 10.67 -5.44
CA VAL A 140 40.66 10.28 -4.02
C VAL A 140 40.31 11.42 -3.05
N LEU A 141 40.52 12.69 -3.43
CA LEU A 141 40.13 13.84 -2.61
C LEU A 141 38.66 14.28 -2.86
N VAL A 142 38.05 13.87 -3.97
CA VAL A 142 36.67 14.19 -4.32
C VAL A 142 35.69 13.15 -3.75
N ASP A 143 36.06 11.88 -3.63
CA ASP A 143 35.21 10.83 -3.04
C ASP A 143 34.74 11.18 -1.61
N GLY A 144 35.60 11.80 -0.80
CA GLY A 144 35.25 12.26 0.54
C GLY A 144 34.37 13.52 0.59
N MET A 145 34.25 14.26 -0.52
CA MET A 145 33.45 15.49 -0.61
C MET A 145 32.16 15.32 -1.42
N SER A 146 32.07 14.37 -2.37
CA SER A 146 30.81 14.08 -3.08
C SER A 146 29.69 13.67 -2.12
N LEU A 147 30.00 12.84 -1.11
CA LEU A 147 29.07 12.45 -0.04
C LEU A 147 28.66 13.61 0.89
N ALA A 148 29.32 14.77 0.80
CA ALA A 148 28.99 15.97 1.57
C ALA A 148 28.13 16.98 0.77
N VAL A 149 27.95 16.78 -0.54
CA VAL A 149 27.22 17.70 -1.43
C VAL A 149 25.88 17.11 -1.89
N GLU A 150 25.80 15.80 -2.12
CA GLU A 150 24.56 15.08 -2.48
C GLU A 150 24.37 13.90 -1.52
N SER A 151 23.18 13.77 -0.90
CA SER A 151 22.94 12.84 0.22
C SER A 151 22.62 11.39 -0.21
N GLY A 152 22.88 11.03 -1.45
CA GLY A 152 22.70 9.69 -2.02
C GLY A 152 23.44 9.56 -3.37
N LEU A 153 23.73 8.32 -3.78
CA LEU A 153 24.44 8.02 -5.03
C LEU A 153 23.56 8.12 -6.29
N PHE A 154 22.23 8.04 -6.12
CA PHE A 154 21.25 7.93 -7.19
C PHE A 154 20.01 8.81 -6.88
N GLU A 155 19.53 9.54 -7.89
CA GLU A 155 18.34 10.42 -7.76
C GLU A 155 17.08 9.57 -7.47
N GLY A 156 17.04 8.31 -7.91
CA GLY A 156 15.88 7.43 -7.83
C GLY A 156 14.69 7.96 -8.63
N LYS A 157 14.95 8.85 -9.60
CA LYS A 157 13.94 9.46 -10.46
C LYS A 157 13.28 8.40 -11.34
N TYR A 158 14.04 7.43 -11.83
CA TYR A 158 13.49 6.34 -12.63
C TYR A 158 12.41 5.55 -11.88
N LEU A 159 12.64 5.24 -10.60
CA LEU A 159 11.67 4.52 -9.75
C LEU A 159 10.38 5.34 -9.57
N HIS A 160 10.51 6.65 -9.30
CA HIS A 160 9.37 7.56 -9.15
C HIS A 160 8.56 7.69 -10.45
N ASP A 161 9.23 7.98 -11.58
CA ASP A 161 8.58 8.10 -12.88
C ASP A 161 7.87 6.79 -13.30
N TRP A 162 8.49 5.63 -13.02
CA TRP A 162 7.90 4.33 -13.33
C TRP A 162 6.63 4.06 -12.54
N ILE A 163 6.65 4.21 -11.20
CA ILE A 163 5.46 3.95 -10.39
C ILE A 163 4.36 5.00 -10.64
N ALA A 164 4.74 6.26 -10.89
CA ALA A 164 3.79 7.29 -11.28
C ALA A 164 3.10 6.98 -12.61
N GLY A 165 3.84 6.44 -13.61
CA GLY A 165 3.28 5.98 -14.88
C GLY A 165 2.32 4.81 -14.70
N VAL A 166 2.78 3.73 -14.04
CA VAL A 166 1.97 2.53 -13.80
C VAL A 166 0.68 2.84 -13.05
N LEU A 167 0.74 3.62 -11.96
CA LEU A 167 -0.45 3.96 -11.20
C LEU A 167 -1.41 4.83 -12.02
N LYS A 168 -0.90 5.78 -12.79
CA LYS A 168 -1.71 6.67 -13.63
C LYS A 168 -2.46 5.90 -14.72
N ASP A 169 -1.83 4.92 -15.34
CA ASP A 169 -2.47 4.05 -16.33
C ASP A 169 -3.56 3.16 -15.69
N LEU A 170 -3.42 2.85 -14.39
CA LEU A 170 -4.42 2.19 -13.55
C LEU A 170 -5.44 3.15 -12.90
N GLY A 171 -5.45 4.44 -13.29
CA GLY A 171 -6.40 5.44 -12.79
C GLY A 171 -6.13 5.98 -11.38
N VAL A 172 -4.93 5.77 -10.84
CA VAL A 172 -4.51 6.24 -9.50
C VAL A 172 -3.38 7.26 -9.64
N THR A 173 -3.52 8.42 -9.01
CA THR A 173 -2.43 9.42 -8.88
C THR A 173 -2.17 9.77 -7.42
N THR A 174 -3.25 9.99 -6.65
CA THR A 174 -3.17 10.42 -5.24
C THR A 174 -3.75 9.37 -4.29
N PHE A 175 -3.51 9.54 -2.98
CA PHE A 175 -4.17 8.69 -1.98
C PHE A 175 -5.68 8.93 -1.91
N GLY A 176 -6.20 10.05 -2.42
CA GLY A 176 -7.64 10.28 -2.61
C GLY A 176 -8.28 9.22 -3.52
N ASP A 177 -7.60 8.81 -4.59
CA ASP A 177 -8.04 7.73 -5.49
C ASP A 177 -8.04 6.35 -4.80
N LEU A 178 -7.28 6.21 -3.70
CA LEU A 178 -7.19 5.01 -2.88
C LEU A 178 -8.06 5.05 -1.61
N ARG A 179 -8.92 6.07 -1.45
CA ARG A 179 -9.78 6.23 -0.28
C ARG A 179 -10.86 5.14 -0.24
N LEU A 180 -11.00 4.49 0.92
CA LEU A 180 -12.01 3.45 1.16
C LEU A 180 -13.34 4.07 1.61
N PRO A 181 -14.48 3.47 1.23
CA PRO A 181 -15.80 3.91 1.69
C PRO A 181 -15.94 3.78 3.21
N PRO A 182 -16.89 4.50 3.85
CA PRO A 182 -17.19 4.33 5.26
C PRO A 182 -17.55 2.89 5.62
N ASP A 183 -16.84 2.33 6.59
CA ASP A 183 -17.04 0.97 7.09
C ASP A 183 -17.39 1.01 8.58
N PRO A 184 -18.68 0.87 8.95
CA PRO A 184 -19.12 0.87 10.35
C PRO A 184 -18.57 -0.27 11.20
N GLY A 185 -18.05 -1.34 10.58
CA GLY A 185 -17.41 -2.45 11.29
C GLY A 185 -15.91 -2.27 11.50
N SER A 186 -15.28 -1.25 10.89
CA SER A 186 -13.87 -0.95 11.06
C SER A 186 -13.61 -0.18 12.36
N ASP A 187 -12.58 -0.55 13.10
CA ASP A 187 -12.05 0.22 14.24
C ASP A 187 -11.02 1.28 13.82
N LEU A 188 -10.65 1.34 12.53
CA LEU A 188 -9.77 2.39 12.02
C LEU A 188 -10.45 3.77 12.12
N PRO A 189 -9.72 4.82 12.57
CA PRO A 189 -10.18 6.20 12.53
C PRO A 189 -10.67 6.62 11.14
N ALA A 190 -11.61 7.56 11.07
CA ALA A 190 -12.18 8.02 9.80
C ALA A 190 -11.12 8.52 8.80
N GLY A 191 -10.06 9.18 9.29
CA GLY A 191 -8.92 9.65 8.49
C GLY A 191 -7.89 8.58 8.14
N HIS A 192 -8.10 7.30 8.47
CA HIS A 192 -7.18 6.19 8.16
C HIS A 192 -7.74 5.24 7.07
N ARG A 193 -8.84 5.62 6.42
CA ARG A 193 -9.58 4.78 5.47
C ARG A 193 -8.99 4.82 4.06
N TYR A 194 -7.87 4.12 3.87
CA TYR A 194 -7.18 3.99 2.59
C TYR A 194 -6.84 2.54 2.26
N ARG A 195 -6.85 2.22 0.96
CA ARG A 195 -6.48 0.90 0.43
C ARG A 195 -4.99 0.61 0.63
N LEU A 196 -4.15 1.64 0.59
CA LEU A 196 -2.69 1.54 0.75
C LEU A 196 -2.20 2.34 1.96
N VAL A 197 -1.26 1.78 2.69
CA VAL A 197 -0.42 2.46 3.68
C VAL A 197 1.06 2.17 3.37
N VAL A 198 1.80 3.23 3.08
CA VAL A 198 3.23 3.19 2.80
C VAL A 198 4.00 3.59 4.06
N VAL A 199 4.95 2.77 4.49
CA VAL A 199 5.81 3.07 5.64
C VAL A 199 7.12 3.68 5.17
N ALA A 200 7.47 4.85 5.70
CA ALA A 200 8.77 5.49 5.53
C ALA A 200 9.40 5.79 6.91
N SER A 201 10.69 6.07 6.94
CA SER A 201 11.40 6.43 8.18
C SER A 201 11.64 7.94 8.22
N ASP A 202 10.95 8.65 9.11
CA ASP A 202 11.18 10.06 9.36
C ASP A 202 12.40 10.21 10.28
N VAL A 203 13.56 10.53 9.71
CA VAL A 203 14.81 10.71 10.46
C VAL A 203 14.90 12.09 11.12
N SER A 204 14.11 13.07 10.67
CA SER A 204 13.99 14.39 11.31
C SER A 204 13.24 14.32 12.64
N ARG A 205 12.23 13.45 12.72
CA ARG A 205 11.38 13.24 13.92
C ARG A 205 11.61 11.89 14.61
N GLN A 206 12.55 11.09 14.12
CA GLN A 206 12.97 9.79 14.67
C GLN A 206 11.80 8.80 14.86
N ARG A 207 10.91 8.68 13.85
CA ARG A 207 9.73 7.81 13.91
C ARG A 207 9.40 7.17 12.58
N ALA A 208 8.73 6.01 12.61
CA ALA A 208 8.05 5.50 11.43
C ALA A 208 6.92 6.46 11.03
N ALA A 209 6.83 6.77 9.74
CA ALA A 209 5.79 7.56 9.11
C ALA A 209 4.89 6.65 8.27
N ARG A 210 3.60 6.61 8.59
CA ARG A 210 2.58 5.79 7.92
C ARG A 210 1.80 6.69 6.96
N LEU A 211 2.18 6.71 5.70
CA LEU A 211 1.55 7.54 4.68
C LEU A 211 0.37 6.74 4.08
N PRO A 212 -0.86 7.27 4.05
CA PRO A 212 -1.19 8.68 4.18
C PRO A 212 -1.69 9.11 5.57
N TRP A 213 -1.82 8.19 6.52
CA TRP A 213 -2.38 8.43 7.86
C TRP A 213 -1.70 9.58 8.62
N ASP A 214 -0.39 9.69 8.48
CA ASP A 214 0.45 10.65 9.21
C ASP A 214 0.65 11.99 8.46
N TYR A 215 0.18 12.15 7.20
CA TYR A 215 0.27 13.44 6.47
C TYR A 215 -0.28 14.65 7.25
N PRO A 216 -1.36 14.55 8.05
CA PRO A 216 -1.83 15.67 8.87
C PRO A 216 -0.83 16.14 9.93
N GLU A 217 0.16 15.31 10.31
CA GLU A 217 1.26 15.70 11.21
C GLU A 217 2.36 16.51 10.49
N TYR A 218 2.35 16.53 9.15
CA TYR A 218 3.20 17.39 8.32
C TYR A 218 2.43 18.61 7.79
N GLY A 219 1.15 18.78 8.19
CA GLY A 219 0.28 19.82 7.65
C GLY A 219 -0.07 19.58 6.18
N LEU A 220 -0.21 18.33 5.76
CA LEU A 220 -0.61 17.97 4.40
C LEU A 220 -1.97 17.26 4.44
N ASP A 221 -2.82 17.51 3.45
CA ASP A 221 -4.07 16.76 3.30
C ASP A 221 -3.74 15.40 2.68
N PRO A 222 -4.05 14.28 3.36
CA PRO A 222 -3.91 12.93 2.82
C PRO A 222 -4.37 12.75 1.37
N ASP A 223 -5.54 13.30 0.99
CA ASP A 223 -6.17 12.99 -0.30
C ASP A 223 -5.43 13.63 -1.47
N ASP A 224 -4.75 14.76 -1.24
CA ASP A 224 -4.02 15.53 -2.26
C ASP A 224 -2.61 14.94 -2.56
N GLN A 225 -2.10 14.02 -1.73
CA GLN A 225 -0.70 13.59 -1.85
C GLN A 225 -0.51 12.50 -2.92
N PRO A 226 0.51 12.61 -3.81
CA PRO A 226 0.82 11.57 -4.78
C PRO A 226 1.25 10.26 -4.12
N VAL A 227 0.74 9.13 -4.61
CA VAL A 227 1.14 7.80 -4.11
C VAL A 227 2.60 7.51 -4.48
N ALA A 228 3.03 7.95 -5.66
CA ALA A 228 4.41 7.79 -6.15
C ALA A 228 5.45 8.45 -5.22
N ASP A 229 5.13 9.61 -4.63
CA ASP A 229 6.01 10.33 -3.70
C ASP A 229 6.24 9.51 -2.43
N ALA A 230 5.17 8.95 -1.85
CA ALA A 230 5.26 8.09 -0.67
C ALA A 230 6.06 6.81 -0.96
N VAL A 231 5.82 6.15 -2.10
CA VAL A 231 6.57 4.96 -2.51
C VAL A 231 8.05 5.28 -2.74
N ARG A 232 8.37 6.39 -3.42
CA ARG A 232 9.74 6.85 -3.63
C ARG A 232 10.45 7.16 -2.31
N ALA A 233 9.78 7.81 -1.36
CA ALA A 233 10.31 8.07 -0.02
C ALA A 233 10.56 6.77 0.77
N SER A 234 9.61 5.84 0.72
CA SER A 234 9.68 4.53 1.36
C SER A 234 10.81 3.64 0.82
N ALA A 235 11.31 3.93 -0.38
CA ALA A 235 12.43 3.26 -1.02
C ALA A 235 13.74 4.11 -1.02
N SER A 236 13.81 5.23 -0.30
CA SER A 236 15.05 6.04 -0.15
C SER A 236 16.08 5.34 0.74
N ILE A 237 16.68 4.24 0.28
CA ILE A 237 17.75 3.53 1.02
C ILE A 237 18.91 4.51 1.25
N PRO A 238 19.29 4.82 2.51
CA PRO A 238 20.33 5.80 2.81
C PRO A 238 21.65 5.50 2.08
N TYR A 239 22.34 6.55 1.63
CA TYR A 239 23.56 6.52 0.80
C TYR A 239 23.39 5.93 -0.60
N PHE A 240 22.43 5.04 -0.85
CA PHE A 240 22.11 4.57 -2.20
C PHE A 240 21.25 5.58 -2.94
N PHE A 241 20.08 5.92 -2.41
CA PHE A 241 19.16 6.90 -2.97
C PHE A 241 19.16 8.21 -2.19
N GLU A 242 18.88 9.32 -2.87
CA GLU A 242 18.63 10.59 -2.19
C GLU A 242 17.44 10.48 -1.22
N PRO A 243 17.55 11.03 0.02
CA PRO A 243 16.45 11.16 0.96
C PRO A 243 15.31 12.03 0.41
N TRP A 244 14.07 11.65 0.69
CA TRP A 244 12.90 12.42 0.27
C TRP A 244 12.59 13.55 1.25
N THR A 245 12.57 14.80 0.78
CA THR A 245 12.20 15.96 1.62
C THR A 245 10.69 16.21 1.54
N LEU A 246 9.96 15.81 2.57
CA LEU A 246 8.54 16.12 2.71
C LEU A 246 8.38 17.56 3.23
N ARG A 247 7.91 18.47 2.36
CA ARG A 247 7.80 19.89 2.70
C ARG A 247 6.47 20.23 3.38
N ALA A 248 6.54 20.86 4.55
CA ALA A 248 5.35 21.36 5.22
C ALA A 248 4.84 22.63 4.52
N GLY A 249 3.62 22.60 3.97
CA GLY A 249 3.04 23.77 3.30
C GLY A 249 2.94 24.96 4.26
N ARG A 250 3.56 26.11 3.95
CA ARG A 250 3.67 27.26 4.88
C ARG A 250 2.34 27.72 5.50
N ALA A 251 1.26 27.71 4.72
CA ALA A 251 -0.09 28.04 5.20
C ALA A 251 -0.65 26.98 6.19
N ASN A 252 -0.30 25.72 5.98
CA ASN A 252 -0.76 24.60 6.79
C ASN A 252 0.11 24.40 8.05
N ALA A 253 1.40 24.75 8.00
CA ALA A 253 2.28 24.76 9.18
C ALA A 253 1.74 25.73 10.26
N ALA A 254 1.31 26.93 9.86
CA ALA A 254 0.63 27.87 10.75
C ALA A 254 -0.69 27.29 11.31
N ARG A 255 -1.45 26.55 10.50
CA ARG A 255 -2.71 25.92 10.89
C ARG A 255 -2.51 24.75 11.87
N ALA A 256 -1.46 23.95 11.68
CA ALA A 256 -1.04 22.88 12.58
C ALA A 256 -0.53 23.44 13.93
N ALA A 257 0.20 24.57 13.90
CA ALA A 257 0.62 25.28 15.10
C ALA A 257 -0.57 25.80 15.92
N LEU A 258 -1.56 26.43 15.26
CA LEU A 258 -2.80 26.87 15.90
C LEU A 258 -3.66 25.73 16.47
N ALA A 259 -3.54 24.51 15.91
CA ALA A 259 -4.23 23.31 16.39
C ALA A 259 -3.52 22.59 17.56
N GLY A 260 -2.46 23.19 18.15
CA GLY A 260 -1.68 22.58 19.22
C GLY A 260 -0.77 21.43 18.76
N ARG A 261 -0.69 21.16 17.46
CA ARG A 261 0.19 20.14 16.84
C ARG A 261 1.54 20.72 16.40
N GLY A 262 1.91 21.88 16.97
CA GLY A 262 2.90 22.80 16.39
C GLY A 262 4.38 22.49 16.61
N ALA A 263 4.73 21.57 17.51
CA ALA A 263 6.12 21.24 17.84
C ALA A 263 6.75 20.30 16.79
N GLY A 264 6.84 20.75 15.54
CA GLY A 264 7.45 19.97 14.45
C GLY A 264 7.08 20.35 13.02
N ALA A 265 6.33 21.44 12.78
CA ALA A 265 5.83 21.83 11.45
C ALA A 265 6.88 22.47 10.52
N GLY A 266 8.05 21.84 10.40
CA GLY A 266 9.05 22.10 9.37
C GLY A 266 9.11 20.97 8.34
N ASP A 267 10.00 21.11 7.37
CA ASP A 267 10.32 20.05 6.41
C ASP A 267 10.87 18.81 7.14
N ALA A 268 10.49 17.62 6.67
CA ALA A 268 10.92 16.35 7.24
C ALA A 268 11.67 15.50 6.20
N THR A 269 12.81 14.95 6.60
CA THR A 269 13.60 14.05 5.79
C THR A 269 13.11 12.62 5.99
N LEU A 270 12.58 12.03 4.92
CA LEU A 270 12.15 10.63 4.89
C LEU A 270 13.20 9.77 4.17
N VAL A 271 13.50 8.62 4.75
CA VAL A 271 14.31 7.56 4.15
C VAL A 271 13.53 6.23 4.14
N ASP A 272 14.16 5.18 3.62
CA ASP A 272 13.54 3.85 3.52
C ASP A 272 12.88 3.40 4.83
N GLY A 273 11.63 2.93 4.73
CA GLY A 273 10.84 2.53 5.90
C GLY A 273 11.45 1.37 6.67
N GLY A 274 12.30 0.56 6.03
CA GLY A 274 12.95 -0.60 6.65
C GLY A 274 13.91 -0.23 7.78
N LEU A 275 14.35 1.02 7.85
CA LEU A 275 15.21 1.52 8.92
C LEU A 275 14.50 1.53 10.28
N LEU A 276 13.18 1.69 10.31
CA LEU A 276 12.38 1.81 11.56
C LEU A 276 11.19 0.84 11.66
N TRP A 277 10.63 0.36 10.54
CA TRP A 277 9.53 -0.61 10.55
C TRP A 277 9.41 -1.33 9.20
N ASN A 278 10.25 -2.35 9.01
CA ASN A 278 10.37 -3.08 7.74
C ASN A 278 9.19 -4.01 7.45
N PHE A 279 8.58 -4.59 8.49
CA PHE A 279 7.49 -5.55 8.37
C PHE A 279 6.30 -5.18 9.27
N PRO A 280 5.39 -4.29 8.82
CA PRO A 280 4.33 -3.72 9.64
C PRO A 280 3.13 -4.65 9.85
N ILE A 281 3.37 -5.92 10.24
CA ILE A 281 2.37 -7.00 10.26
C ILE A 281 1.16 -6.73 11.16
N THR A 282 1.34 -5.90 12.19
CA THR A 282 0.28 -5.52 13.15
C THR A 282 -0.50 -4.27 12.76
N ILE A 283 -0.18 -3.59 11.65
CA ILE A 283 -0.74 -2.25 11.31
C ILE A 283 -2.26 -2.23 11.09
N PHE A 284 -2.85 -3.38 10.76
CA PHE A 284 -4.31 -3.54 10.56
C PHE A 284 -4.99 -4.37 11.65
N ASP A 285 -4.26 -4.73 12.70
CA ASP A 285 -4.80 -5.46 13.85
C ASP A 285 -5.84 -4.61 14.57
N ARG A 286 -6.92 -5.27 15.00
CA ARG A 286 -7.97 -4.59 15.75
C ARG A 286 -7.51 -4.21 17.14
N THR A 287 -7.87 -3.00 17.57
CA THR A 287 -7.60 -2.44 18.89
C THR A 287 -8.86 -2.34 19.77
N ASP A 288 -10.04 -2.56 19.21
CA ASP A 288 -11.33 -2.45 19.91
C ASP A 288 -11.79 -3.75 20.63
N GLY A 289 -10.89 -4.73 20.78
CA GLY A 289 -11.16 -6.01 21.44
C GLY A 289 -12.08 -6.97 20.68
N LYS A 290 -12.57 -6.63 19.48
CA LYS A 290 -13.40 -7.53 18.65
C LYS A 290 -12.52 -8.46 17.80
N PRO A 291 -13.01 -9.66 17.44
CA PRO A 291 -12.31 -10.52 16.48
C PRO A 291 -12.20 -9.82 15.11
N PRO A 292 -11.11 -10.06 14.35
CA PRO A 292 -11.00 -9.58 12.99
C PRO A 292 -12.07 -10.22 12.10
N ARG A 293 -12.57 -9.49 11.10
CA ARG A 293 -13.57 -9.98 10.14
C ARG A 293 -12.97 -10.79 8.99
N TRP A 294 -11.66 -10.65 8.78
CA TRP A 294 -10.87 -11.32 7.75
C TRP A 294 -9.39 -11.34 8.20
N PRO A 295 -8.54 -12.22 7.64
CA PRO A 295 -7.14 -12.28 8.04
C PRO A 295 -6.30 -11.14 7.45
N THR A 296 -5.16 -10.88 8.07
CA THR A 296 -4.08 -10.06 7.49
C THR A 296 -2.93 -10.99 7.13
N PHE A 297 -2.58 -11.11 5.86
CA PHE A 297 -1.46 -11.92 5.40
C PHE A 297 -0.19 -11.08 5.29
N GLY A 298 0.86 -11.52 5.97
CA GLY A 298 2.20 -10.97 5.81
C GLY A 298 2.99 -11.74 4.76
N VAL A 299 3.80 -11.04 3.95
CA VAL A 299 4.84 -11.64 3.12
C VAL A 299 6.19 -11.04 3.52
N ARG A 300 7.10 -11.91 3.99
CA ARG A 300 8.44 -11.56 4.46
C ARG A 300 9.51 -12.18 3.55
N LEU A 301 10.51 -11.40 3.17
CA LEU A 301 11.59 -11.74 2.24
C LEU A 301 12.80 -12.33 2.96
N SER A 302 12.56 -13.15 3.97
CA SER A 302 13.59 -13.81 4.77
C SER A 302 13.29 -15.28 4.94
N THR A 303 14.27 -16.15 4.70
CA THR A 303 14.26 -17.49 5.27
C THR A 303 14.42 -17.45 6.79
N ARG A 304 14.03 -18.53 7.47
CA ARG A 304 14.52 -18.83 8.82
C ARG A 304 16.05 -18.78 8.81
N PRO A 305 16.73 -18.30 9.86
CA PRO A 305 18.17 -17.99 9.82
C PRO A 305 19.00 -19.09 9.16
N GLY A 306 19.56 -18.75 7.99
CA GLY A 306 20.42 -19.61 7.20
C GLY A 306 21.85 -19.70 7.76
N PRO A 307 22.77 -20.36 7.04
CA PRO A 307 24.16 -20.46 7.48
C PRO A 307 24.78 -19.07 7.68
N VAL A 308 25.60 -18.95 8.73
CA VAL A 308 26.24 -17.71 9.19
C VAL A 308 26.79 -16.90 8.01
N ALA A 309 26.31 -15.67 7.84
CA ALA A 309 26.80 -14.75 6.82
C ALA A 309 28.33 -14.63 6.90
N ARG A 310 29.01 -14.66 5.75
CA ARG A 310 30.47 -14.58 5.71
C ARG A 310 30.90 -13.25 6.34
N SER A 311 31.77 -13.32 7.34
CA SER A 311 32.33 -12.12 7.96
C SER A 311 33.25 -11.41 6.96
N HIS A 312 32.94 -10.15 6.69
CA HIS A 312 33.75 -9.25 5.86
C HIS A 312 34.26 -8.09 6.72
N PRO A 313 35.55 -7.72 6.63
CA PRO A 313 36.14 -6.70 7.47
C PRO A 313 35.76 -5.29 6.99
N VAL A 314 34.81 -4.68 7.70
CA VAL A 314 34.33 -3.31 7.48
C VAL A 314 35.45 -2.28 7.73
N ARG A 315 35.77 -1.43 6.75
CA ARG A 315 36.92 -0.51 6.78
C ARG A 315 36.54 0.94 6.48
N GLY A 316 36.85 1.82 7.43
CA GLY A 316 36.64 3.25 7.28
C GLY A 316 35.17 3.69 7.48
N PRO A 317 34.91 5.00 7.48
CA PRO A 317 33.61 5.54 7.90
C PRO A 317 32.48 5.20 6.91
N VAL A 318 32.74 5.20 5.61
CA VAL A 318 31.70 4.94 4.59
C VAL A 318 31.22 3.49 4.64
N GLU A 319 32.14 2.52 4.65
CA GLU A 319 31.80 1.09 4.76
C GLU A 319 31.14 0.79 6.11
N LEU A 320 31.58 1.44 7.19
CA LEU A 320 30.93 1.32 8.50
C LEU A 320 29.49 1.83 8.47
N THR A 321 29.22 2.98 7.88
CA THR A 321 27.85 3.50 7.83
C THR A 321 26.96 2.68 6.89
N ALA A 322 27.48 2.20 5.75
CA ALA A 322 26.75 1.27 4.88
C ALA A 322 26.41 -0.05 5.59
N ALA A 323 27.38 -0.66 6.28
CA ALA A 323 27.18 -1.88 7.06
C ALA A 323 26.21 -1.67 8.24
N LEU A 324 26.19 -0.50 8.88
CA LEU A 324 25.20 -0.16 9.91
C LEU A 324 23.79 -0.02 9.32
N VAL A 325 23.64 0.62 8.16
CA VAL A 325 22.34 0.75 7.47
C VAL A 325 21.82 -0.62 7.02
N GLU A 326 22.66 -1.45 6.40
CA GLU A 326 22.32 -2.84 6.05
C GLU A 326 21.95 -3.66 7.30
N THR A 327 22.73 -3.54 8.38
CA THR A 327 22.43 -4.21 9.65
C THR A 327 21.07 -3.78 10.21
N LEU A 328 20.73 -2.49 10.18
CA LEU A 328 19.43 -2.01 10.67
C LEU A 328 18.26 -2.51 9.81
N LEU A 329 18.42 -2.47 8.47
CA LEU A 329 17.43 -3.00 7.52
C LEU A 329 17.19 -4.51 7.70
N LEU A 330 18.23 -5.28 8.00
CA LEU A 330 18.15 -6.74 8.18
C LEU A 330 17.74 -7.17 9.60
N ALA A 331 18.07 -6.38 10.63
CA ALA A 331 17.83 -6.73 12.03
C ALA A 331 16.41 -6.40 12.52
N HIS A 332 15.66 -5.55 11.82
CA HIS A 332 14.36 -5.09 12.30
C HIS A 332 13.23 -6.14 12.23
N ASP A 333 12.28 -5.97 13.13
CA ASP A 333 11.03 -6.72 13.26
C ASP A 333 11.15 -8.23 13.50
N VAL A 334 12.35 -8.77 13.73
CA VAL A 334 12.55 -10.21 13.99
C VAL A 334 11.72 -10.69 15.19
N GLU A 335 11.74 -9.97 16.32
CA GLU A 335 10.99 -10.35 17.52
C GLU A 335 9.48 -10.25 17.32
N LEU A 336 8.99 -9.15 16.73
CA LEU A 336 7.57 -8.95 16.47
C LEU A 336 7.03 -9.98 15.46
N ALA A 337 7.78 -10.27 14.39
CA ALA A 337 7.44 -11.30 13.41
C ALA A 337 7.44 -12.71 14.03
N GLN A 338 8.35 -12.98 14.99
CA GLN A 338 8.45 -14.26 15.69
C GLN A 338 7.40 -14.48 16.78
N GLN A 339 6.60 -13.47 17.14
CA GLN A 339 5.45 -13.71 18.01
C GLN A 339 4.52 -14.77 17.39
N PRO A 340 4.03 -15.77 18.15
CA PRO A 340 3.30 -16.91 17.59
C PRO A 340 2.11 -16.53 16.70
N CYS A 341 1.44 -15.42 17.00
CA CYS A 341 0.28 -14.92 16.28
C CYS A 341 0.61 -14.06 15.05
N ASN A 342 1.87 -13.68 14.86
CA ASN A 342 2.36 -13.07 13.63
C ASN A 342 2.99 -14.14 12.71
N LEU A 343 3.71 -15.10 13.27
CA LEU A 343 4.23 -16.27 12.55
C LEU A 343 3.14 -17.02 11.76
N VAL A 344 2.02 -17.38 12.40
CA VAL A 344 0.95 -18.18 11.75
C VAL A 344 0.30 -17.51 10.54
N ARG A 345 0.39 -16.17 10.43
CA ARG A 345 -0.17 -15.37 9.33
C ARG A 345 0.89 -14.77 8.40
N THR A 346 2.15 -15.19 8.54
CA THR A 346 3.28 -14.71 7.74
C THR A 346 3.76 -15.80 6.81
N THR A 347 3.83 -15.47 5.52
CA THR A 347 4.50 -16.25 4.48
C THR A 347 5.96 -15.82 4.40
N PHE A 348 6.87 -16.78 4.43
CA PHE A 348 8.32 -16.55 4.36
C PHE A 348 8.82 -16.99 2.99
N VAL A 349 9.34 -16.05 2.21
CA VAL A 349 9.91 -16.29 0.88
C VAL A 349 11.42 -16.42 1.00
N ASP A 350 11.99 -17.50 0.45
CA ASP A 350 13.45 -17.59 0.38
C ASP A 350 13.98 -16.60 -0.67
N SER A 351 14.91 -15.77 -0.22
CA SER A 351 15.60 -14.75 -1.02
C SER A 351 17.10 -14.76 -0.73
N SER A 352 17.61 -15.80 -0.06
CA SER A 352 18.99 -15.88 0.43
C SER A 352 20.05 -15.89 -0.68
N ALA A 353 19.65 -16.27 -1.90
CA ALA A 353 20.52 -16.31 -3.09
C ALA A 353 20.78 -14.94 -3.74
N VAL A 354 20.08 -13.87 -3.34
CA VAL A 354 20.16 -12.53 -3.95
C VAL A 354 20.34 -11.48 -2.85
N SER A 355 21.12 -10.41 -3.09
CA SER A 355 21.21 -9.29 -2.14
C SER A 355 20.08 -8.28 -2.36
N ALA A 356 19.62 -7.61 -1.29
CA ALA A 356 18.57 -6.60 -1.38
C ALA A 356 18.96 -5.40 -2.27
N VAL A 357 20.27 -5.10 -2.34
CA VAL A 357 20.86 -3.96 -3.07
C VAL A 357 21.62 -4.38 -4.34
N ASP A 358 21.46 -5.62 -4.80
CA ASP A 358 22.05 -6.10 -6.06
C ASP A 358 21.10 -5.87 -7.25
N PHE A 359 21.17 -4.65 -7.81
CA PHE A 359 20.32 -4.19 -8.91
C PHE A 359 20.75 -4.71 -10.30
N ASP A 360 21.81 -5.53 -10.39
CA ASP A 360 22.27 -6.16 -11.62
C ASP A 360 21.67 -7.59 -11.79
N VAL A 361 20.53 -7.86 -11.15
CA VAL A 361 19.81 -9.15 -11.12
C VAL A 361 19.44 -9.68 -12.52
N THR A 362 19.82 -10.93 -12.82
CA THR A 362 19.55 -11.58 -14.12
C THR A 362 18.10 -12.06 -14.21
N SER A 363 17.57 -12.22 -15.43
CA SER A 363 16.22 -12.74 -15.64
C SER A 363 15.96 -14.07 -14.93
N GLU A 364 16.95 -14.96 -14.90
CA GLU A 364 16.87 -16.26 -14.22
C GLU A 364 16.76 -16.10 -12.69
N GLN A 365 17.45 -15.12 -12.10
CA GLN A 365 17.32 -14.78 -10.68
C GLN A 365 15.96 -14.14 -10.37
N GLN A 366 15.43 -13.32 -11.28
CA GLN A 366 14.08 -12.74 -11.16
C GLN A 366 13.01 -13.84 -11.21
N ASP A 367 13.11 -14.76 -12.18
CA ASP A 367 12.19 -15.91 -12.31
C ASP A 367 12.29 -16.86 -11.10
N ALA A 368 13.50 -17.08 -10.56
CA ALA A 368 13.69 -17.86 -9.34
C ALA A 368 13.01 -17.19 -8.12
N LEU A 369 13.24 -15.90 -7.88
CA LEU A 369 12.58 -15.15 -6.79
C LEU A 369 11.05 -15.20 -6.91
N LEU A 370 10.52 -15.04 -8.13
CA LEU A 370 9.09 -15.14 -8.41
C LEU A 370 8.54 -16.54 -8.11
N ALA A 371 9.28 -17.59 -8.49
CA ALA A 371 8.91 -18.97 -8.24
C ALA A 371 8.91 -19.31 -6.73
N GLU A 372 9.94 -18.88 -5.98
CA GLU A 372 10.03 -19.00 -4.52
C GLU A 372 8.85 -18.30 -3.82
N GLY A 373 8.55 -17.06 -4.20
CA GLY A 373 7.39 -16.33 -3.68
C GLY A 373 6.08 -17.08 -3.91
N SER A 374 5.92 -17.60 -5.12
CA SER A 374 4.74 -18.38 -5.50
C SER A 374 4.65 -19.71 -4.76
N GLN A 375 5.78 -20.37 -4.48
CA GLN A 375 5.83 -21.62 -3.72
C GLN A 375 5.50 -21.37 -2.24
N ALA A 376 6.14 -20.40 -1.61
CA ALA A 376 5.90 -20.04 -0.22
C ALA A 376 4.42 -19.73 0.05
N ALA A 377 3.76 -18.99 -0.85
CA ALA A 377 2.33 -18.70 -0.76
C ALA A 377 1.46 -19.96 -0.91
N ARG A 378 1.79 -20.90 -1.82
CA ARG A 378 1.07 -22.19 -1.92
C ARG A 378 1.22 -23.03 -0.66
N GLU A 379 2.42 -23.08 -0.08
CA GLU A 379 2.69 -23.84 1.15
C GLU A 379 1.94 -23.25 2.35
N PHE A 380 1.99 -21.93 2.52
CA PHE A 380 1.23 -21.19 3.54
C PHE A 380 -0.27 -21.48 3.44
N LEU A 381 -0.86 -21.31 2.25
CA LEU A 381 -2.29 -21.51 2.02
C LEU A 381 -2.76 -22.96 2.25
N ARG A 382 -1.86 -23.95 2.19
CA ARG A 382 -2.18 -25.35 2.48
C ARG A 382 -2.34 -25.62 3.99
N THR A 383 -1.78 -24.76 4.84
CA THR A 383 -1.85 -24.87 6.31
C THR A 383 -2.66 -23.75 6.98
N TRP A 384 -3.09 -22.75 6.21
CA TRP A 384 -3.80 -21.59 6.74
C TRP A 384 -5.26 -21.91 7.10
N ASP A 385 -5.64 -21.62 8.35
CA ASP A 385 -7.00 -21.70 8.87
C ASP A 385 -7.32 -20.42 9.66
N PHE A 386 -8.36 -19.69 9.23
CA PHE A 386 -8.75 -18.41 9.84
C PHE A 386 -9.49 -18.58 11.17
N ASP A 387 -10.32 -19.61 11.32
CA ASP A 387 -11.09 -19.83 12.55
C ASP A 387 -10.16 -20.35 13.66
N GLN A 388 -9.18 -21.18 13.31
CA GLN A 388 -8.10 -21.58 14.20
C GLN A 388 -7.23 -20.37 14.59
N TYR A 389 -6.90 -19.48 13.65
CA TYR A 389 -6.20 -18.23 13.95
C TYR A 389 -6.98 -17.36 14.94
N VAL A 390 -8.26 -17.08 14.66
CA VAL A 390 -9.11 -16.26 15.55
C VAL A 390 -9.18 -16.89 16.93
N THR A 391 -9.45 -18.19 17.03
CA THR A 391 -9.52 -18.90 18.31
C THR A 391 -8.23 -18.80 19.11
N LYS A 392 -7.08 -19.05 18.47
CA LYS A 392 -5.77 -19.09 19.14
C LYS A 392 -5.20 -17.71 19.50
N CYS A 393 -5.48 -16.71 18.66
CA CYS A 393 -4.76 -15.43 18.70
C CYS A 393 -5.64 -14.20 18.95
N ARG A 394 -6.97 -14.33 18.86
CA ARG A 394 -7.94 -13.22 19.01
C ARG A 394 -9.17 -13.58 19.86
N GLY A 395 -9.24 -14.82 20.39
CA GLY A 395 -10.41 -15.38 21.08
C GLY A 395 -10.31 -15.43 22.61
N GLY A 396 -9.20 -15.00 23.21
CA GLY A 396 -9.05 -14.89 24.66
C GLY A 396 -9.40 -13.50 25.20
N PRO A 397 -9.83 -13.37 26.47
CA PRO A 397 -9.81 -12.07 27.13
C PRO A 397 -8.36 -11.57 27.22
N GLN A 398 -8.14 -10.30 26.85
CA GLN A 398 -6.87 -9.60 26.98
C GLN A 398 -6.71 -9.03 28.39
#